data_AF-E4PPZ3-F1
#
_entry.id   AF-E4PPZ3-F1
#
_cell.length_a   1.000
_cell.length_b   1.000
_cell.length_c   1.000
_cell.angle_alpha   90.00
_cell.angle_beta   90.00
_cell.angle_gamma   90.00
#
_symmetry.space_group_name_H-M   'P 1'
#
loop_
_entity.id
_entity.type
_entity.pdbx_description
1 polymer ?
#
loop_
_entity_poly.entity_id
_entity_poly.type
_entity_poly.pdbx_seq_one_letter_code
_entity_poly.pdbx_strand_id
1 'polypeptide(L)'
;MLPLPNFSRKLCLIALVASSGLANGEILFQDSFDGQPDWHSGLEVNATSANPAGKPDREQRASTHKIPEGWFSVRQDPVWAPSTGHPDRHEAIEILAKNSDKARGGNGKSFVSWRDSYDAGWNYWGSESMLVQYFPEGYDSLYVEFWIRFGDNWTREYVSGTPAAASKLFRVSSWSGDGSEYQAFGGGELGPIFLWDHTINSYGVRNALAFRGGPHGDNYGFSSGDISGLPRQLVGIGDLNMNFTADLSGMGPNGSDPELEDRVNGGLISRDPYVNIGHDQVYGRGGSWTKLAFYVKMNSSPGAKDGIMRQWINGEQIFNVTTIPWIRGSTSEDVNAKWNLVAIGGNDFFQTYDNSERREEWYSIDDVVIRNDIPSDLMGEPIASPPAPPTSIEIN
;
A
#
# COMPACT_ATOMS: atom_id res chain seq x y z
N MET A 1 21.88 73.63 2.40
CA MET A 1 23.15 72.91 2.21
C MET A 1 22.93 71.48 2.72
N LEU A 2 22.67 70.55 1.80
CA LEU A 2 22.83 69.08 1.86
C LEU A 2 22.05 68.50 0.66
N PRO A 3 22.71 67.87 -0.34
CA PRO A 3 22.03 67.22 -1.46
C PRO A 3 21.70 65.76 -1.14
N LEU A 4 20.56 65.28 -1.65
CA LEU A 4 20.15 63.87 -1.62
C LEU A 4 21.00 63.02 -2.58
N PRO A 5 21.31 61.75 -2.27
CA PRO A 5 22.20 60.92 -3.09
C PRO A 5 21.49 60.23 -4.25
N ASN A 6 22.19 60.20 -5.39
CA ASN A 6 21.90 59.39 -6.58
C ASN A 6 22.02 57.89 -6.28
N PHE A 7 20.93 57.13 -6.45
CA PHE A 7 21.00 55.67 -6.54
C PHE A 7 21.08 55.23 -8.00
N SER A 8 22.27 54.75 -8.38
CA SER A 8 22.53 54.03 -9.62
C SER A 8 21.85 52.66 -9.60
N ARG A 9 20.86 52.44 -10.48
CA ARG A 9 20.26 51.12 -10.72
C ARG A 9 21.18 50.32 -11.63
N LYS A 10 21.91 49.35 -11.06
CA LYS A 10 22.50 48.25 -11.83
C LYS A 10 21.39 47.28 -12.23
N LEU A 11 21.13 47.15 -13.53
CA LEU A 11 20.31 46.09 -14.10
C LEU A 11 21.10 44.77 -14.00
N CYS A 12 20.68 43.87 -13.14
CA CYS A 12 21.10 42.46 -13.22
C CYS A 12 20.25 41.77 -14.28
N LEU A 13 20.85 41.46 -15.42
CA LEU A 13 20.29 40.51 -16.38
C LEU A 13 20.39 39.12 -15.75
N ILE A 14 19.27 38.56 -15.29
CA ILE A 14 19.19 37.15 -14.91
C ILE A 14 19.00 36.37 -16.22
N ALA A 15 20.02 35.63 -16.62
CA ALA A 15 19.90 34.65 -17.69
C ALA A 15 19.02 33.50 -17.19
N LEU A 16 17.81 33.37 -17.73
CA LEU A 16 17.00 32.15 -17.59
C LEU A 16 17.69 31.04 -18.39
N VAL A 17 18.43 30.19 -17.70
CA VAL A 17 18.80 28.87 -18.22
C VAL A 17 17.54 28.01 -18.11
N ALA A 18 16.87 27.78 -19.24
CA ALA A 18 15.83 26.77 -19.34
C ALA A 18 16.49 25.40 -19.23
N SER A 19 16.67 24.90 -18.01
CA SER A 19 16.89 23.48 -17.79
C SER A 19 15.61 22.77 -18.21
N SER A 20 15.66 22.02 -19.31
CA SER A 20 14.69 20.98 -19.62
C SER A 20 14.77 19.95 -18.50
N GLY A 21 14.06 20.23 -17.40
CA GLY A 21 13.95 19.31 -16.28
C GLY A 21 13.36 18.02 -16.81
N LEU A 22 14.04 16.90 -16.56
CA LEU A 22 13.41 15.59 -16.60
C LEU A 22 12.12 15.72 -15.79
N ALA A 23 10.98 15.50 -16.43
CA ALA A 23 9.69 15.60 -15.77
C ALA A 23 9.64 14.51 -14.69
N ASN A 24 9.91 14.89 -13.45
CA ASN A 24 9.69 14.02 -12.30
C ASN A 24 8.20 13.97 -12.04
N GLY A 25 7.67 12.77 -11.75
CA GLY A 25 6.31 12.62 -11.24
C GLY A 25 6.09 13.56 -10.05
N GLU A 26 5.07 14.40 -10.15
CA GLU A 26 4.67 15.36 -9.12
C GLU A 26 4.28 14.61 -7.86
N ILE A 27 4.72 15.09 -6.69
CA ILE A 27 4.29 14.55 -5.40
C ILE A 27 2.88 15.07 -5.14
N LEU A 28 1.92 14.15 -5.08
CA LEU A 28 0.51 14.43 -4.80
C LEU A 28 0.22 14.40 -3.30
N PHE A 29 0.90 13.50 -2.58
CA PHE A 29 0.74 13.31 -1.15
C PHE A 29 2.00 12.70 -0.54
N GLN A 30 2.32 13.08 0.69
CA GLN A 30 3.37 12.44 1.48
C GLN A 30 3.04 12.54 2.97
N ASP A 31 3.37 11.50 3.73
CA ASP A 31 3.25 11.51 5.19
C ASP A 31 4.31 10.59 5.83
N SER A 32 5.12 11.15 6.73
CA SER A 32 6.04 10.40 7.60
C SER A 32 5.44 10.14 8.98
N PHE A 33 4.19 10.55 9.21
CA PHE A 33 3.44 10.43 10.46
C PHE A 33 3.99 11.19 11.68
N ASP A 34 5.24 11.68 11.63
CA ASP A 34 5.89 12.43 12.72
C ASP A 34 5.13 13.68 13.14
N GLY A 35 4.54 14.38 12.15
CA GLY A 35 3.78 15.60 12.37
C GLY A 35 2.35 15.38 12.86
N GLN A 36 1.85 14.14 12.83
CA GLN A 36 0.50 13.82 13.26
C GLN A 36 0.36 14.05 14.78
N PRO A 37 -0.83 14.31 15.33
CA PRO A 37 -1.09 14.14 16.77
C PRO A 37 -1.09 12.65 17.13
N ASP A 38 -0.97 12.31 18.41
CA ASP A 38 -1.20 10.93 18.85
C ASP A 38 -2.63 10.51 18.55
N TRP A 39 -2.77 9.39 17.84
CA TRP A 39 -4.02 8.92 17.31
C TRP A 39 -4.08 7.39 17.29
N HIS A 40 -5.28 6.84 17.46
CA HIS A 40 -5.58 5.43 17.23
C HIS A 40 -7.01 5.28 16.71
N SER A 41 -7.33 4.17 16.04
CA SER A 41 -8.63 3.96 15.41
C SER A 41 -9.80 3.91 16.41
N GLY A 42 -9.54 3.47 17.65
CA GLY A 42 -10.55 3.35 18.70
C GLY A 42 -10.83 4.61 19.53
N LEU A 43 -10.58 5.82 19.03
CA LEU A 43 -10.85 7.04 19.81
C LEU A 43 -12.36 7.18 20.11
N GLU A 44 -12.72 7.39 21.38
CA GLU A 44 -14.13 7.53 21.80
C GLU A 44 -14.86 8.69 21.11
N VAL A 45 -14.14 9.77 20.77
CA VAL A 45 -14.73 10.92 20.04
C VAL A 45 -15.26 10.52 18.65
N ASN A 46 -14.80 9.39 18.11
CA ASN A 46 -15.25 8.84 16.83
C ASN A 46 -16.47 7.93 16.97
N ALA A 47 -17.10 7.85 18.15
CA ALA A 47 -18.39 7.20 18.35
C ALA A 47 -19.54 8.13 17.92
N THR A 48 -19.64 8.42 16.62
CA THR A 48 -20.62 9.39 16.10
C THR A 48 -21.93 8.76 15.67
N SER A 49 -21.91 7.46 15.33
CA SER A 49 -23.11 6.72 14.95
C SER A 49 -23.91 6.25 16.16
N ALA A 50 -25.21 6.08 15.96
CA ALA A 50 -26.11 5.57 16.99
C ALA A 50 -25.98 4.05 17.21
N ASN A 51 -25.25 3.33 16.35
CA ASN A 51 -25.19 1.87 16.38
C ASN A 51 -23.85 1.30 15.86
N PRO A 52 -23.07 0.60 16.69
CA PRO A 52 -23.30 0.34 18.12
C PRO A 52 -23.05 1.59 18.98
N ALA A 53 -24.04 1.97 19.79
CA ALA A 53 -23.96 3.17 20.63
C ALA A 53 -22.76 3.12 21.57
N GLY A 54 -21.97 4.20 21.58
CA GLY A 54 -20.83 4.37 22.48
C GLY A 54 -19.58 3.60 22.09
N LYS A 55 -19.49 3.08 20.86
CA LYS A 55 -18.24 2.54 20.31
C LYS A 55 -17.77 3.38 19.13
N PRO A 56 -16.45 3.52 18.92
CA PRO A 56 -15.91 4.19 17.74
C PRO A 56 -16.46 3.58 16.46
N ASP A 57 -16.82 4.43 15.50
CA ASP A 57 -17.39 4.00 14.24
C ASP A 57 -16.36 3.16 13.46
N ARG A 58 -16.86 2.16 12.73
CA ARG A 58 -16.02 1.29 11.88
C ARG A 58 -15.48 2.06 10.68
N GLU A 59 -16.34 2.85 10.04
CA GLU A 59 -15.96 3.75 8.95
C GLU A 59 -15.89 5.18 9.49
N GLN A 60 -14.71 5.79 9.42
CA GLN A 60 -14.43 7.12 9.94
C GLN A 60 -13.96 8.00 8.78
N ARG A 61 -14.51 9.20 8.66
CA ARG A 61 -14.22 10.14 7.56
C ARG A 61 -13.74 11.47 8.13
N ALA A 62 -12.77 12.11 7.48
CA ALA A 62 -12.19 13.38 7.93
C ALA A 62 -13.24 14.48 8.18
N SER A 63 -14.35 14.46 7.43
CA SER A 63 -15.44 15.43 7.56
C SER A 63 -16.25 15.30 8.86
N THR A 64 -16.23 14.13 9.51
CA THR A 64 -17.11 13.82 10.65
C THR A 64 -16.38 13.22 11.85
N HIS A 65 -15.13 12.78 11.67
CA HIS A 65 -14.35 12.07 12.67
C HIS A 65 -12.98 12.72 12.85
N LYS A 66 -12.36 12.46 14.00
CA LYS A 66 -10.96 12.78 14.23
C LYS A 66 -10.09 11.65 13.70
N ILE A 67 -9.53 11.84 12.51
CA ILE A 67 -8.57 10.94 11.88
C ILE A 67 -7.23 11.68 11.63
N PRO A 68 -6.16 10.99 11.20
CA PRO A 68 -4.88 11.65 10.86
C PRO A 68 -5.06 12.74 9.81
N GLU A 69 -4.40 13.88 9.99
CA GLU A 69 -4.53 15.03 9.11
C GLU A 69 -4.05 14.69 7.69
N GLY A 70 -4.73 15.23 6.69
CA GLY A 70 -4.41 15.01 5.28
C GLY A 70 -4.98 13.72 4.68
N TRP A 71 -5.43 12.77 5.51
CA TRP A 71 -6.08 11.54 5.06
C TRP A 71 -7.59 11.72 4.90
N PHE A 72 -8.20 10.91 4.03
CA PHE A 72 -9.62 11.03 3.68
C PHE A 72 -10.52 10.22 4.62
N SER A 73 -10.20 8.93 4.81
CA SER A 73 -11.01 8.03 5.64
C SER A 73 -10.20 6.88 6.25
N VAL A 74 -10.80 6.26 7.26
CA VAL A 74 -10.28 5.12 8.01
C VAL A 74 -11.36 4.05 8.08
N ARG A 75 -10.95 2.79 7.92
CA ARG A 75 -11.81 1.65 8.25
C ARG A 75 -11.15 0.74 9.26
N GLN A 76 -11.88 0.43 10.32
CA GLN A 76 -11.40 -0.34 11.45
C GLN A 76 -12.40 -1.38 11.94
N ASP A 77 -11.93 -2.59 12.24
CA ASP A 77 -12.74 -3.65 12.85
C ASP A 77 -11.88 -4.63 13.66
N PRO A 78 -11.30 -4.17 14.79
CA PRO A 78 -10.54 -5.05 15.68
C PRO A 78 -11.47 -6.04 16.39
N VAL A 79 -10.96 -7.23 16.68
CA VAL A 79 -11.62 -8.20 17.54
C VAL A 79 -11.22 -7.94 18.99
N TRP A 80 -9.92 -7.83 19.24
CA TRP A 80 -9.35 -7.67 20.57
C TRP A 80 -8.73 -6.29 20.72
N ALA A 81 -9.51 -5.30 21.12
CA ALA A 81 -9.02 -3.94 21.34
C ALA A 81 -9.61 -3.31 22.62
N PRO A 82 -8.98 -2.25 23.16
CA PRO A 82 -9.57 -1.47 24.24
C PRO A 82 -11.00 -1.01 23.92
N SER A 83 -11.24 -0.53 22.70
CA SER A 83 -12.55 -0.11 22.18
C SER A 83 -13.59 -1.24 22.10
N THR A 84 -13.17 -2.50 22.09
CA THR A 84 -14.05 -3.68 22.11
C THR A 84 -14.14 -4.35 23.49
N GLY A 85 -13.52 -3.78 24.52
CA GLY A 85 -13.57 -4.27 25.90
C GLY A 85 -12.36 -5.09 26.34
N HIS A 86 -11.26 -5.03 25.57
CA HIS A 86 -9.99 -5.68 25.86
C HIS A 86 -8.89 -4.64 26.13
N PRO A 87 -8.85 -4.03 27.34
CA PRO A 87 -7.91 -2.95 27.65
C PRO A 87 -6.44 -3.39 27.69
N ASP A 88 -6.18 -4.70 27.65
CA ASP A 88 -4.85 -5.33 27.60
C ASP A 88 -4.34 -5.59 26.18
N ARG A 89 -4.94 -4.93 25.18
CA ARG A 89 -4.73 -5.16 23.75
C ARG A 89 -4.57 -3.84 22.99
N HIS A 90 -4.41 -3.91 21.68
CA HIS A 90 -4.17 -2.76 20.83
C HIS A 90 -5.39 -2.40 19.97
N GLU A 91 -5.49 -1.13 19.57
CA GLU A 91 -6.44 -0.76 18.53
C GLU A 91 -5.91 -1.20 17.15
N ALA A 92 -6.81 -1.42 16.19
CA ALA A 92 -6.44 -1.91 14.86
C ALA A 92 -5.39 -1.03 14.16
N ILE A 93 -5.44 0.28 14.38
CA ILE A 93 -4.45 1.25 13.89
C ILE A 93 -3.99 2.16 15.02
N GLU A 94 -2.67 2.35 15.13
CA GLU A 94 -2.04 3.28 16.07
C GLU A 94 -1.01 4.17 15.34
N ILE A 95 -1.05 5.47 15.58
CA ILE A 95 -0.03 6.47 15.21
C ILE A 95 0.33 7.23 16.49
N LEU A 96 1.25 6.66 17.27
CA LEU A 96 1.50 7.06 18.64
C LEU A 96 2.99 7.29 18.89
N ALA A 97 3.34 8.35 19.62
CA ALA A 97 4.73 8.62 20.00
C ALA A 97 5.33 7.49 20.85
N LYS A 98 4.49 6.80 21.64
CA LYS A 98 4.89 5.62 22.42
C LYS A 98 5.34 4.42 21.55
N ASN A 99 5.00 4.43 20.25
CA ASN A 99 5.38 3.40 19.28
C ASN A 99 6.61 3.82 18.46
N SER A 100 7.45 4.73 18.96
CA SER A 100 8.65 5.20 18.25
C SER A 100 9.64 4.08 17.91
N ASP A 101 9.60 2.95 18.64
CA ASP A 101 10.37 1.73 18.33
C ASP A 101 9.93 1.07 17.00
N LYS A 102 8.75 1.42 16.50
CA LYS A 102 8.14 0.94 15.24
C LYS A 102 8.22 1.98 14.12
N ALA A 103 8.75 3.17 14.39
CA ALA A 103 9.02 4.19 13.38
C ALA A 103 10.40 3.99 12.74
N ARG A 104 10.55 4.44 11.49
CA ARG A 104 11.80 4.29 10.74
C ARG A 104 12.88 5.16 11.39
N GLY A 105 14.04 4.57 11.64
CA GLY A 105 15.11 5.22 12.42
C GLY A 105 14.92 5.16 13.94
N GLY A 106 13.85 4.55 14.45
CA GLY A 106 13.63 4.31 15.88
C GLY A 106 13.26 5.55 16.69
N ASN A 107 12.79 6.60 16.03
CA ASN A 107 12.28 7.84 16.61
C ASN A 107 11.07 8.31 15.81
N GLY A 108 10.23 9.16 16.39
CA GLY A 108 9.07 9.70 15.71
C GLY A 108 7.86 8.76 15.75
N LYS A 109 7.06 8.76 14.70
CA LYS A 109 5.83 7.96 14.59
C LYS A 109 5.73 7.29 13.24
N SER A 110 4.91 6.28 13.18
CA SER A 110 4.58 5.56 11.97
C SER A 110 3.13 5.09 12.05
N PHE A 111 2.58 4.68 10.91
CA PHE A 111 1.37 3.87 10.89
C PHE A 111 1.71 2.49 11.46
N VAL A 112 1.03 2.05 12.51
CA VAL A 112 1.13 0.69 13.06
C VAL A 112 -0.23 0.03 12.94
N SER A 113 -0.29 -1.09 12.21
CA SER A 113 -1.48 -1.92 12.15
C SER A 113 -1.28 -3.17 12.99
N TRP A 114 -2.31 -3.48 13.77
CA TRP A 114 -2.42 -4.71 14.54
C TRP A 114 -3.40 -5.66 13.86
N ARG A 115 -3.04 -6.94 13.78
CA ARG A 115 -3.90 -8.02 13.29
C ARG A 115 -4.13 -9.07 14.37
N ASP A 116 -5.38 -9.47 14.49
CA ASP A 116 -5.91 -10.47 15.42
C ASP A 116 -6.01 -11.83 14.74
N SER A 117 -5.40 -12.86 15.32
CA SER A 117 -5.61 -14.24 14.87
C SER A 117 -6.96 -14.80 15.32
N TYR A 118 -8.05 -14.48 14.63
CA TYR A 118 -9.40 -14.89 15.05
C TYR A 118 -10.10 -15.82 14.06
N ASP A 119 -10.36 -17.06 14.47
CA ASP A 119 -11.17 -18.02 13.72
C ASP A 119 -12.66 -17.91 14.10
N ALA A 120 -13.44 -17.29 13.21
CA ALA A 120 -14.90 -17.30 13.24
C ALA A 120 -15.50 -18.12 12.08
N GLY A 121 -14.70 -18.95 11.42
CA GLY A 121 -15.05 -19.74 10.25
C GLY A 121 -14.41 -19.27 8.94
N TRP A 122 -14.65 -20.06 7.88
CA TRP A 122 -13.89 -20.05 6.63
C TRP A 122 -13.94 -18.75 5.79
N ASN A 123 -14.84 -17.81 6.09
CA ASN A 123 -14.99 -16.55 5.35
C ASN A 123 -14.75 -15.30 6.19
N TYR A 124 -14.22 -15.45 7.41
CA TYR A 124 -14.00 -14.31 8.29
C TYR A 124 -12.67 -13.61 7.96
N TRP A 125 -12.78 -12.38 7.47
CA TRP A 125 -11.68 -11.44 7.36
C TRP A 125 -11.86 -10.36 8.42
N GLY A 126 -10.97 -10.33 9.41
CA GLY A 126 -11.02 -9.39 10.53
C GLY A 126 -9.95 -8.32 10.45
N SER A 127 -9.74 -7.65 11.59
CA SER A 127 -8.66 -6.66 11.79
C SER A 127 -8.60 -5.62 10.68
N GLU A 128 -9.76 -5.10 10.26
CA GLU A 128 -9.74 -4.03 9.27
C GLU A 128 -8.90 -2.88 9.83
N SER A 129 -7.94 -2.40 9.05
CA SER A 129 -6.92 -1.43 9.43
C SER A 129 -6.53 -0.58 8.22
N MET A 130 -7.50 0.04 7.58
CA MET A 130 -7.28 0.84 6.38
C MET A 130 -7.16 2.33 6.71
N LEU A 131 -6.14 2.98 6.15
CA LEU A 131 -6.01 4.44 6.10
C LEU A 131 -5.97 4.85 4.62
N VAL A 132 -6.91 5.72 4.22
CA VAL A 132 -7.27 5.95 2.82
C VAL A 132 -7.04 7.40 2.43
N GLN A 133 -6.41 7.59 1.28
CA GLN A 133 -6.27 8.87 0.60
C GLN A 133 -7.15 8.93 -0.65
N TYR A 134 -7.81 10.08 -0.86
CA TYR A 134 -8.71 10.32 -1.99
C TYR A 134 -8.29 11.54 -2.80
N PHE A 135 -8.32 11.40 -4.13
CA PHE A 135 -7.97 12.41 -5.11
C PHE A 135 -9.15 12.68 -6.05
N PRO A 136 -10.07 13.59 -5.71
CA PRO A 136 -11.31 13.81 -6.48
C PRO A 136 -11.11 14.01 -7.98
N GLU A 137 -10.00 14.63 -8.38
CA GLU A 137 -9.63 14.88 -9.78
C GLU A 137 -9.32 13.61 -10.58
N GLY A 138 -8.82 12.57 -9.91
CA GLY A 138 -8.38 11.31 -10.50
C GLY A 138 -7.14 11.43 -11.41
N TYR A 139 -6.33 10.37 -11.42
CA TYR A 139 -5.09 10.30 -12.19
C TYR A 139 -5.06 9.11 -13.15
N ASP A 140 -4.48 9.31 -14.33
CA ASP A 140 -4.31 8.24 -15.32
C ASP A 140 -3.24 7.22 -14.87
N SER A 141 -2.29 7.69 -14.04
CA SER A 141 -1.31 6.84 -13.37
C SER A 141 -1.04 7.32 -11.95
N LEU A 142 -0.69 6.37 -11.09
CA LEU A 142 -0.19 6.64 -9.75
C LEU A 142 1.05 5.79 -9.50
N TYR A 143 2.07 6.40 -8.90
CA TYR A 143 3.19 5.73 -8.25
C TYR A 143 3.03 5.91 -6.74
N VAL A 144 3.12 4.83 -5.98
CA VAL A 144 3.04 4.86 -4.52
C VAL A 144 4.23 4.10 -3.95
N GLU A 145 4.94 4.72 -3.01
CA GLU A 145 5.99 4.06 -2.24
C GLU A 145 5.83 4.28 -0.75
N PHE A 146 6.35 3.34 0.02
CA PHE A 146 6.45 3.42 1.48
C PHE A 146 7.47 2.41 2.00
N TRP A 147 7.90 2.60 3.23
CA TRP A 147 8.68 1.59 3.96
C TRP A 147 7.75 0.75 4.82
N ILE A 148 8.00 -0.56 4.87
CA ILE A 148 7.28 -1.49 5.74
C ILE A 148 8.23 -2.29 6.63
N ARG A 149 7.81 -2.54 7.87
CA ARG A 149 8.48 -3.42 8.82
C ARG A 149 7.46 -4.32 9.50
N PHE A 150 7.81 -5.59 9.67
CA PHE A 150 6.99 -6.57 10.39
C PHE A 150 7.51 -6.78 11.81
N GLY A 151 6.60 -7.07 12.74
CA GLY A 151 6.94 -7.38 14.13
C GLY A 151 7.79 -8.64 14.28
N ASP A 152 8.55 -8.71 15.37
CA ASP A 152 9.44 -9.85 15.65
C ASP A 152 8.65 -11.15 15.86
N ASN A 153 7.41 -11.04 16.32
CA ASN A 153 6.49 -12.16 16.52
C ASN A 153 5.61 -12.45 15.30
N TRP A 154 5.82 -11.78 14.17
CA TRP A 154 5.05 -11.98 12.94
C TRP A 154 5.19 -13.43 12.45
N THR A 155 4.08 -14.06 12.08
CA THR A 155 4.05 -15.42 11.53
C THR A 155 4.93 -15.48 10.27
N ARG A 156 6.08 -16.19 10.36
CA ARG A 156 7.08 -16.30 9.27
C ARG A 156 6.97 -17.57 8.43
N GLU A 157 6.28 -18.56 8.95
CA GLU A 157 6.17 -19.89 8.35
C GLU A 157 4.72 -20.35 8.35
N TYR A 158 4.40 -21.23 7.39
CA TYR A 158 3.08 -21.82 7.32
C TYR A 158 2.87 -22.85 8.43
N VAL A 159 1.80 -22.69 9.20
CA VAL A 159 1.43 -23.63 10.26
C VAL A 159 0.54 -24.73 9.67
N SER A 160 1.11 -25.92 9.52
CA SER A 160 0.39 -27.08 8.98
C SER A 160 -0.89 -27.38 9.77
N GLY A 161 -1.98 -27.65 9.04
CA GLY A 161 -3.30 -27.89 9.63
C GLY A 161 -4.14 -26.64 9.87
N THR A 162 -3.61 -25.45 9.57
CA THR A 162 -4.35 -24.17 9.65
C THR A 162 -4.57 -23.59 8.25
N PRO A 163 -5.59 -22.73 8.06
CA PRO A 163 -5.71 -21.96 6.82
C PRO A 163 -4.46 -21.09 6.56
N ALA A 164 -4.12 -20.88 5.29
CA ALA A 164 -3.00 -20.01 4.93
C ALA A 164 -3.28 -18.57 5.35
N ALA A 165 -2.40 -17.99 6.18
CA ALA A 165 -2.54 -16.63 6.64
C ALA A 165 -2.31 -15.63 5.50
N ALA A 166 -3.20 -14.65 5.38
CA ALA A 166 -3.12 -13.58 4.40
C ALA A 166 -3.51 -12.23 5.01
N SER A 167 -2.75 -11.19 4.69
CA SER A 167 -3.00 -9.80 5.09
C SER A 167 -3.06 -8.94 3.85
N LYS A 168 -4.17 -8.25 3.62
CA LYS A 168 -4.20 -7.20 2.59
C LYS A 168 -3.47 -5.99 3.17
N LEU A 169 -2.42 -5.52 2.50
CA LEU A 169 -1.55 -4.47 3.04
C LEU A 169 -1.59 -3.17 2.24
N PHE A 170 -2.01 -3.23 0.97
CA PHE A 170 -2.02 -2.06 0.10
C PHE A 170 -3.04 -2.20 -1.02
N ARG A 171 -3.65 -1.08 -1.41
CA ARG A 171 -4.62 -1.00 -2.51
C ARG A 171 -4.51 0.32 -3.27
N VAL A 172 -4.72 0.26 -4.58
CA VAL A 172 -5.04 1.44 -5.41
C VAL A 172 -6.32 1.15 -6.16
N SER A 173 -7.26 2.08 -6.16
CA SER A 173 -8.57 1.89 -6.79
C SER A 173 -9.11 3.17 -7.41
N SER A 174 -10.13 3.00 -8.24
CA SER A 174 -11.06 4.07 -8.58
C SER A 174 -12.33 3.91 -7.74
N TRP A 175 -12.86 5.02 -7.24
CA TRP A 175 -14.15 5.16 -6.56
C TRP A 175 -15.02 6.18 -7.30
N SER A 176 -16.30 5.88 -7.45
CA SER A 176 -17.28 6.73 -8.15
C SER A 176 -17.48 8.09 -7.46
N GLY A 177 -17.19 8.18 -6.16
CA GLY A 177 -17.55 9.33 -5.32
C GLY A 177 -18.92 9.18 -4.66
N ASP A 178 -19.67 8.13 -5.00
CA ASP A 178 -20.96 7.79 -4.43
C ASP A 178 -20.87 6.56 -3.52
N GLY A 179 -21.80 6.43 -2.58
CA GLY A 179 -21.84 5.30 -1.65
C GLY A 179 -20.61 5.21 -0.73
N SER A 180 -20.18 3.97 -0.43
CA SER A 180 -19.02 3.72 0.44
C SER A 180 -17.77 3.44 -0.38
N GLU A 181 -16.68 4.12 -0.05
CA GLU A 181 -15.34 3.92 -0.59
C GLU A 181 -14.71 2.55 -0.22
N TYR A 182 -15.44 1.73 0.53
CA TYR A 182 -15.06 0.37 0.91
C TYR A 182 -15.92 -0.71 0.24
N GLN A 183 -16.90 -0.31 -0.59
CA GLN A 183 -17.83 -1.23 -1.24
C GLN A 183 -17.27 -1.75 -2.57
N ALA A 184 -16.47 -2.82 -2.49
CA ALA A 184 -15.97 -3.55 -3.66
C ALA A 184 -17.02 -4.52 -4.25
N PHE A 185 -16.60 -5.31 -5.25
CA PHE A 185 -17.39 -6.31 -5.98
C PHE A 185 -18.41 -5.75 -6.98
N GLY A 186 -19.05 -6.65 -7.75
CA GLY A 186 -20.03 -6.26 -8.77
C GLY A 186 -21.23 -5.54 -8.17
N GLY A 187 -21.64 -4.43 -8.79
CA GLY A 187 -22.61 -3.49 -8.25
C GLY A 187 -22.10 -2.62 -7.10
N GLY A 188 -20.80 -2.65 -6.80
CA GLY A 188 -20.13 -1.76 -5.85
C GLY A 188 -19.60 -0.49 -6.49
N GLU A 189 -19.08 0.40 -5.65
CA GLU A 189 -18.64 1.76 -6.04
C GLU A 189 -17.14 1.81 -6.38
N LEU A 190 -16.44 0.68 -6.27
CA LEU A 190 -15.01 0.55 -6.53
C LEU A 190 -14.74 -0.25 -7.81
N GLY A 191 -13.79 0.21 -8.61
CA GLY A 191 -13.37 -0.47 -9.84
C GLY A 191 -12.76 0.50 -10.86
N PRO A 192 -11.55 0.26 -11.39
CA PRO A 192 -10.69 -0.91 -11.17
C PRO A 192 -9.99 -0.89 -9.81
N ILE A 193 -9.42 -2.03 -9.41
CA ILE A 193 -8.68 -2.18 -8.14
C ILE A 193 -7.42 -3.01 -8.38
N PHE A 194 -6.31 -2.54 -7.84
CA PHE A 194 -5.13 -3.33 -7.57
C PHE A 194 -4.99 -3.56 -6.06
N LEU A 195 -4.68 -4.79 -5.65
CA LEU A 195 -4.36 -5.12 -4.26
C LEU A 195 -3.04 -5.87 -4.17
N TRP A 196 -2.30 -5.59 -3.10
CA TRP A 196 -1.15 -6.38 -2.67
C TRP A 196 -1.39 -6.96 -1.28
N ASP A 197 -1.23 -8.28 -1.21
CA ASP A 197 -1.41 -9.07 -0.02
C ASP A 197 -0.07 -9.72 0.37
N HIS A 198 0.22 -9.70 1.67
CA HIS A 198 1.21 -10.60 2.25
C HIS A 198 0.52 -11.94 2.51
N THR A 199 1.12 -13.05 2.06
CA THR A 199 0.56 -14.40 2.30
C THR A 199 1.69 -15.39 2.55
N ILE A 200 1.43 -16.35 3.45
CA ILE A 200 2.33 -17.48 3.70
C ILE A 200 1.54 -18.78 3.56
N ASN A 201 2.07 -19.72 2.79
CA ASN A 201 1.51 -21.06 2.64
C ASN A 201 2.62 -22.13 2.60
N SER A 202 2.27 -23.37 2.28
CA SER A 202 3.22 -24.49 2.22
C SER A 202 4.38 -24.31 1.22
N TYR A 203 4.30 -23.31 0.34
CA TYR A 203 5.33 -22.94 -0.64
C TYR A 203 6.13 -21.69 -0.22
N GLY A 204 6.07 -21.32 1.06
CA GLY A 204 6.76 -20.15 1.62
C GLY A 204 5.95 -18.86 1.52
N VAL A 205 6.66 -17.74 1.63
CA VAL A 205 6.09 -16.39 1.47
C VAL A 205 5.74 -16.13 0.02
N ARG A 206 4.60 -15.47 -0.21
CA ARG A 206 4.05 -15.22 -1.54
C ARG A 206 3.98 -13.73 -1.81
N ASN A 207 4.24 -13.35 -3.05
CA ASN A 207 3.80 -12.06 -3.57
C ASN A 207 2.39 -12.26 -4.13
N ALA A 208 1.38 -12.02 -3.29
CA ALA A 208 -0.02 -12.18 -3.67
C ALA A 208 -0.56 -10.85 -4.20
N LEU A 209 -0.93 -10.85 -5.47
CA LEU A 209 -1.47 -9.71 -6.18
C LEU A 209 -2.92 -10.01 -6.57
N ALA A 210 -3.77 -9.00 -6.56
CA ALA A 210 -5.13 -9.13 -7.08
C ALA A 210 -5.45 -7.97 -8.01
N PHE A 211 -5.98 -8.34 -9.18
CA PHE A 211 -6.42 -7.43 -10.23
C PHE A 211 -7.93 -7.49 -10.31
N ARG A 212 -8.60 -6.34 -10.19
CA ARG A 212 -10.03 -6.18 -10.45
C ARG A 212 -10.22 -5.17 -11.56
N GLY A 213 -11.05 -5.53 -12.52
CA GLY A 213 -11.43 -4.64 -13.61
C GLY A 213 -12.43 -3.59 -13.15
N GLY A 214 -12.68 -2.65 -14.05
CA GLY A 214 -13.76 -1.69 -13.97
C GLY A 214 -14.40 -1.47 -15.35
N PRO A 215 -15.26 -0.47 -15.50
CA PRO A 215 -15.56 0.64 -14.55
C PRO A 215 -16.32 0.21 -13.28
N HIS A 216 -16.55 1.15 -12.34
CA HIS A 216 -17.28 0.90 -11.08
C HIS A 216 -18.56 0.08 -11.32
N GLY A 217 -18.89 -0.86 -10.45
CA GLY A 217 -20.13 -1.64 -10.55
C GLY A 217 -20.14 -2.76 -11.60
N ASP A 218 -19.26 -2.74 -12.60
CA ASP A 218 -19.25 -3.68 -13.72
C ASP A 218 -17.84 -4.27 -13.96
N ASN A 219 -17.74 -5.35 -14.74
CA ASN A 219 -16.46 -5.92 -15.20
C ASN A 219 -15.43 -6.20 -14.08
N TYR A 220 -15.89 -6.46 -12.86
CA TYR A 220 -15.04 -6.53 -11.67
C TYR A 220 -13.96 -7.62 -11.72
N GLY A 221 -14.31 -8.83 -12.18
CA GLY A 221 -13.38 -9.97 -12.17
C GLY A 221 -12.56 -10.10 -13.45
N PHE A 222 -11.26 -10.38 -13.32
CA PHE A 222 -10.45 -10.87 -14.43
C PHE A 222 -10.36 -12.39 -14.43
N SER A 223 -10.39 -12.98 -15.62
CA SER A 223 -10.20 -14.41 -15.87
C SER A 223 -8.87 -14.69 -16.57
N SER A 224 -8.49 -15.96 -16.63
CA SER A 224 -7.32 -16.40 -17.40
C SER A 224 -7.43 -15.94 -18.87
N GLY A 225 -6.40 -15.26 -19.37
CA GLY A 225 -6.35 -14.72 -20.75
C GLY A 225 -6.78 -13.26 -20.89
N ASP A 226 -7.41 -12.67 -19.87
CA ASP A 226 -7.75 -11.23 -19.89
C ASP A 226 -6.46 -10.39 -19.91
N ILE A 227 -5.51 -10.74 -19.03
CA ILE A 227 -4.18 -10.13 -18.93
C ILE A 227 -3.14 -11.11 -19.48
N SER A 228 -2.33 -10.68 -20.45
CA SER A 228 -1.24 -11.47 -21.03
C SER A 228 0.11 -11.13 -20.39
N GLY A 229 1.09 -12.03 -20.49
CA GLY A 229 2.44 -11.77 -19.95
C GLY A 229 2.55 -11.91 -18.43
N LEU A 230 1.52 -12.41 -17.75
CA LEU A 230 1.62 -12.83 -16.35
C LEU A 230 2.51 -14.09 -16.24
N PRO A 231 3.32 -14.21 -15.18
CA PRO A 231 4.14 -15.41 -14.95
C PRO A 231 3.29 -16.63 -14.57
N ARG A 232 2.05 -16.40 -14.11
CA ARG A 232 1.08 -17.44 -13.76
C ARG A 232 -0.32 -17.06 -14.21
N GLN A 233 -1.18 -18.07 -14.30
CA GLN A 233 -2.60 -17.86 -14.57
C GLN A 233 -3.30 -17.21 -13.37
N LEU A 234 -4.24 -16.31 -13.67
CA LEU A 234 -5.16 -15.77 -12.68
C LEU A 234 -6.09 -16.88 -12.16
N VAL A 235 -6.42 -16.79 -10.87
CA VAL A 235 -7.37 -17.66 -10.19
C VAL A 235 -8.55 -16.82 -9.70
N GLY A 236 -9.75 -17.43 -9.67
CA GLY A 236 -10.94 -16.77 -9.16
C GLY A 236 -11.30 -15.51 -9.95
N ILE A 237 -11.30 -14.37 -9.27
CA ILE A 237 -11.72 -13.07 -9.80
C ILE A 237 -10.55 -12.16 -10.16
N GLY A 238 -9.38 -12.73 -10.42
CA GLY A 238 -8.17 -12.01 -10.83
C GLY A 238 -7.04 -12.08 -9.80
N ASP A 239 -6.98 -13.16 -9.01
CA ASP A 239 -5.93 -13.37 -8.01
C ASP A 239 -4.70 -14.02 -8.66
N LEU A 240 -3.52 -13.50 -8.34
CA LEU A 240 -2.24 -13.95 -8.84
C LEU A 240 -1.30 -14.19 -7.65
N ASN A 241 -0.98 -15.46 -7.38
CA ASN A 241 -0.17 -15.83 -6.22
C ASN A 241 1.21 -16.34 -6.65
N MET A 242 2.24 -15.49 -6.51
CA MET A 242 3.58 -15.74 -7.06
C MET A 242 4.60 -16.14 -5.98
N ASN A 243 5.56 -16.98 -6.34
CA ASN A 243 6.79 -17.19 -5.56
C ASN A 243 7.77 -16.06 -5.88
N PHE A 244 8.79 -15.91 -5.03
CA PHE A 244 9.92 -15.03 -5.29
C PHE A 244 11.05 -15.73 -6.06
N THR A 245 10.80 -16.91 -6.64
CA THR A 245 11.80 -17.72 -7.34
C THR A 245 11.62 -17.61 -8.86
N ALA A 246 11.04 -18.63 -9.49
CA ALA A 246 10.88 -18.72 -10.93
C ALA A 246 9.77 -17.79 -11.47
N ASP A 247 8.76 -17.43 -10.66
CA ASP A 247 7.65 -16.56 -11.08
C ASP A 247 8.11 -15.11 -11.32
N LEU A 248 9.33 -14.74 -10.91
CA LEU A 248 9.91 -13.43 -11.21
C LEU A 248 10.61 -13.39 -12.59
N SER A 249 10.81 -14.52 -13.26
CA SER A 249 11.59 -14.54 -14.50
C SER A 249 10.94 -13.67 -15.59
N GLY A 250 11.75 -12.82 -16.22
CA GLY A 250 11.33 -11.86 -17.23
C GLY A 250 10.50 -10.68 -16.71
N MET A 251 10.30 -10.55 -15.40
CA MET A 251 9.47 -9.48 -14.81
C MET A 251 10.25 -8.18 -14.50
N GLY A 252 11.56 -8.19 -14.72
CA GLY A 252 12.44 -7.04 -14.55
C GLY A 252 12.34 -6.03 -15.70
N PRO A 253 13.12 -4.95 -15.64
CA PRO A 253 13.15 -3.93 -16.68
C PRO A 253 13.52 -4.55 -18.04
N ASN A 254 12.80 -4.17 -19.10
CA ASN A 254 13.03 -4.68 -20.46
C ASN A 254 12.96 -6.22 -20.58
N GLY A 255 12.26 -6.91 -19.68
CA GLY A 255 12.14 -8.36 -19.69
C GLY A 255 13.33 -9.09 -19.07
N SER A 256 14.16 -8.41 -18.27
CA SER A 256 15.22 -9.05 -17.49
C SER A 256 14.66 -9.87 -16.32
N ASP A 257 15.50 -10.68 -15.71
CA ASP A 257 15.18 -11.37 -14.46
C ASP A 257 15.53 -10.46 -13.25
N PRO A 258 14.62 -10.19 -12.29
CA PRO A 258 14.85 -9.29 -11.15
C PRO A 258 15.88 -9.78 -10.13
N GLU A 259 16.93 -9.03 -9.83
CA GLU A 259 18.01 -9.44 -8.91
C GLU A 259 17.68 -9.18 -7.43
N LEU A 260 16.68 -9.89 -6.89
CA LEU A 260 16.26 -9.71 -5.51
C LEU A 260 17.28 -10.30 -4.51
N GLU A 261 17.75 -9.49 -3.57
CA GLU A 261 18.69 -9.89 -2.50
C GLU A 261 18.06 -10.94 -1.55
N ASP A 262 18.82 -11.98 -1.20
CA ASP A 262 18.51 -12.84 -0.06
C ASP A 262 19.03 -12.20 1.22
N ARG A 263 18.12 -11.58 1.99
CA ARG A 263 18.45 -10.79 3.18
C ARG A 263 18.82 -11.62 4.41
N VAL A 264 18.84 -12.95 4.29
CA VAL A 264 19.22 -13.86 5.38
C VAL A 264 20.56 -14.52 5.08
N ASN A 265 20.72 -15.05 3.86
CA ASN A 265 21.88 -15.85 3.47
C ASN A 265 22.93 -15.04 2.69
N GLY A 266 22.59 -13.82 2.25
CA GLY A 266 23.38 -13.02 1.34
C GLY A 266 23.29 -13.53 -0.11
N GLY A 267 23.69 -12.70 -1.06
CA GLY A 267 23.54 -12.99 -2.49
C GLY A 267 22.11 -12.76 -2.97
N LEU A 268 21.68 -13.51 -3.98
CA LEU A 268 20.35 -13.37 -4.60
C LEU A 268 19.43 -14.51 -4.20
N ILE A 269 18.12 -14.24 -4.14
CA ILE A 269 17.08 -15.24 -3.98
C ILE A 269 17.20 -16.31 -5.07
N SER A 270 17.10 -17.59 -4.66
CA SER A 270 17.18 -18.73 -5.58
C SER A 270 16.12 -18.66 -6.68
N ARG A 271 16.49 -19.06 -7.90
CA ARG A 271 15.55 -19.22 -9.03
C ARG A 271 14.94 -20.61 -9.11
N ASP A 272 15.38 -21.54 -8.27
CA ASP A 272 14.84 -22.89 -8.25
C ASP A 272 13.35 -22.86 -7.82
N PRO A 273 12.40 -23.29 -8.68
CA PRO A 273 10.98 -23.28 -8.36
C PRO A 273 10.61 -24.22 -7.22
N TYR A 274 11.50 -25.14 -6.82
CA TYR A 274 11.27 -26.11 -5.74
C TYR A 274 11.81 -25.64 -4.38
N VAL A 275 12.45 -24.48 -4.32
CA VAL A 275 12.92 -23.88 -3.06
C VAL A 275 11.81 -23.03 -2.44
N ASN A 276 11.53 -23.29 -1.15
CA ASN A 276 10.66 -22.44 -0.36
C ASN A 276 11.42 -21.20 0.11
N ILE A 277 10.94 -20.03 -0.31
CA ILE A 277 11.46 -18.75 0.18
C ILE A 277 10.71 -18.34 1.43
N GLY A 278 11.44 -18.10 2.51
CA GLY A 278 10.89 -17.62 3.78
C GLY A 278 10.64 -16.12 3.78
N HIS A 279 9.79 -15.68 4.72
CA HIS A 279 9.51 -14.25 4.94
C HIS A 279 10.80 -13.41 5.04
N ASP A 280 11.73 -13.85 5.89
CA ASP A 280 12.92 -13.07 6.24
C ASP A 280 13.89 -12.91 5.08
N GLN A 281 13.90 -13.85 4.13
CA GLN A 281 14.75 -13.73 2.94
C GLN A 281 14.33 -12.53 2.08
N VAL A 282 13.05 -12.17 2.06
CA VAL A 282 12.49 -11.04 1.29
C VAL A 282 12.42 -9.76 2.12
N TYR A 283 11.84 -9.84 3.32
CA TYR A 283 11.52 -8.67 4.15
C TYR A 283 12.56 -8.40 5.25
N GLY A 284 13.55 -9.28 5.40
CA GLY A 284 14.55 -9.22 6.45
C GLY A 284 14.06 -9.80 7.79
N ARG A 285 14.99 -9.98 8.72
CA ARG A 285 14.67 -10.36 10.11
C ARG A 285 13.92 -9.24 10.83
N GLY A 286 13.35 -9.56 11.99
CA GLY A 286 12.76 -8.57 12.91
C GLY A 286 13.65 -7.33 13.08
N GLY A 287 13.05 -6.13 12.99
CA GLY A 287 13.80 -4.87 12.95
C GLY A 287 14.04 -4.30 11.55
N SER A 288 13.97 -5.13 10.50
CA SER A 288 14.33 -4.72 9.15
C SER A 288 13.20 -3.92 8.47
N TRP A 289 13.58 -2.85 7.79
CA TRP A 289 12.69 -2.10 6.92
C TRP A 289 12.87 -2.55 5.46
N THR A 290 11.76 -2.57 4.73
CA THR A 290 11.72 -2.90 3.30
C THR A 290 11.00 -1.77 2.57
N LYS A 291 11.63 -1.19 1.55
CA LYS A 291 10.94 -0.21 0.70
C LYS A 291 10.09 -0.97 -0.31
N LEU A 292 8.82 -0.62 -0.41
CA LEU A 292 7.92 -1.12 -1.43
C LEU A 292 7.49 0.05 -2.30
N ALA A 293 7.35 -0.23 -3.59
CA ALA A 293 6.73 0.70 -4.51
C ALA A 293 5.84 -0.01 -5.51
N PHE A 294 4.81 0.70 -5.96
CA PHE A 294 3.80 0.22 -6.90
C PHE A 294 3.52 1.32 -7.90
N TYR A 295 3.37 0.95 -9.16
CA TYR A 295 2.92 1.85 -10.21
C TYR A 295 1.75 1.23 -10.94
N VAL A 296 0.68 2.00 -11.09
CA VAL A 296 -0.48 1.63 -11.90
C VAL A 296 -0.72 2.70 -12.96
N LYS A 297 -1.15 2.28 -14.15
CA LYS A 297 -1.57 3.16 -15.23
C LYS A 297 -2.80 2.60 -15.92
N MET A 298 -3.82 3.44 -16.10
CA MET A 298 -5.01 3.11 -16.88
C MET A 298 -4.64 2.74 -18.32
N ASN A 299 -5.43 1.86 -18.92
CA ASN A 299 -5.39 1.63 -20.36
C ASN A 299 -5.88 2.86 -21.14
N SER A 300 -5.40 3.03 -22.38
CA SER A 300 -5.63 4.25 -23.18
C SER A 300 -7.09 4.45 -23.62
N SER A 301 -7.86 3.37 -23.69
CA SER A 301 -9.29 3.37 -24.00
C SER A 301 -9.93 2.07 -23.49
N PRO A 302 -11.25 2.04 -23.23
CA PRO A 302 -11.93 0.86 -22.69
C PRO A 302 -11.65 -0.42 -23.49
N GLY A 303 -11.15 -1.45 -22.82
CA GLY A 303 -10.77 -2.73 -23.41
C GLY A 303 -9.38 -2.79 -24.06
N ALA A 304 -8.68 -1.66 -24.22
CA ALA A 304 -7.30 -1.66 -24.68
C ALA A 304 -6.40 -2.40 -23.68
N LYS A 305 -5.50 -3.24 -24.20
CA LYS A 305 -4.56 -4.04 -23.40
C LYS A 305 -3.20 -3.34 -23.30
N ASP A 306 -3.21 -2.14 -22.74
CA ASP A 306 -2.01 -1.29 -22.59
C ASP A 306 -1.91 -0.60 -21.22
N GLY A 307 -2.77 -0.98 -20.26
CA GLY A 307 -2.63 -0.57 -18.86
C GLY A 307 -1.46 -1.28 -18.18
N ILE A 308 -0.88 -0.61 -17.17
CA ILE A 308 0.38 -1.02 -16.57
C ILE A 308 0.19 -1.33 -15.07
N MET A 309 0.89 -2.36 -14.59
CA MET A 309 1.23 -2.55 -13.19
C MET A 309 2.73 -2.85 -13.08
N ARG A 310 3.43 -2.15 -12.20
CA ARG A 310 4.79 -2.49 -11.78
C ARG A 310 4.93 -2.50 -10.26
N GLN A 311 5.87 -3.29 -9.75
CA GLN A 311 6.20 -3.36 -8.34
C GLN A 311 7.71 -3.43 -8.14
N TRP A 312 8.17 -2.76 -7.08
CA TRP A 312 9.56 -2.79 -6.64
C TRP A 312 9.68 -3.21 -5.17
N ILE A 313 10.76 -3.91 -4.86
CA ILE A 313 11.20 -4.19 -3.49
C ILE A 313 12.63 -3.67 -3.35
N ASN A 314 12.86 -2.77 -2.39
CA ASN A 314 14.15 -2.11 -2.16
C ASN A 314 14.75 -1.48 -3.44
N GLY A 315 13.90 -0.97 -4.33
CA GLY A 315 14.31 -0.37 -5.60
C GLY A 315 14.49 -1.35 -6.75
N GLU A 316 14.47 -2.67 -6.51
CA GLU A 316 14.53 -3.69 -7.55
C GLU A 316 13.13 -3.97 -8.11
N GLN A 317 12.95 -3.86 -9.43
CA GLN A 317 11.65 -4.11 -10.07
C GLN A 317 11.38 -5.60 -10.15
N ILE A 318 10.46 -6.11 -9.33
CA ILE A 318 10.16 -7.54 -9.24
C ILE A 318 8.94 -7.96 -10.08
N PHE A 319 8.14 -7.00 -10.55
CA PHE A 319 6.95 -7.28 -11.35
C PHE A 319 6.72 -6.19 -12.39
N ASN A 320 6.35 -6.59 -13.61
CA ASN A 320 6.08 -5.66 -14.70
C ASN A 320 5.14 -6.26 -15.74
N VAL A 321 3.93 -5.71 -15.81
CA VAL A 321 2.91 -6.12 -16.78
C VAL A 321 2.34 -4.86 -17.41
N THR A 322 2.26 -4.86 -18.74
CA THR A 322 1.90 -3.67 -19.55
C THR A 322 0.69 -3.92 -20.45
N THR A 323 -0.10 -4.93 -20.13
CA THR A 323 -1.15 -5.49 -20.98
C THR A 323 -2.52 -5.51 -20.29
N ILE A 324 -2.69 -4.75 -19.20
CA ILE A 324 -3.86 -4.84 -18.33
C ILE A 324 -5.00 -3.98 -18.90
N PRO A 325 -6.16 -4.56 -19.22
CA PRO A 325 -7.32 -3.78 -19.62
C PRO A 325 -8.13 -3.36 -18.39
N TRP A 326 -7.56 -2.49 -17.55
CA TRP A 326 -8.15 -2.06 -16.28
C TRP A 326 -9.62 -1.64 -16.40
N ILE A 327 -9.90 -0.76 -17.36
CA ILE A 327 -11.26 -0.39 -17.76
C ILE A 327 -11.65 -1.20 -18.99
N ARG A 328 -12.76 -1.94 -18.90
CA ARG A 328 -13.41 -2.61 -20.03
C ARG A 328 -14.66 -1.85 -20.47
N GLY A 329 -15.16 -2.16 -21.66
CA GLY A 329 -16.39 -1.54 -22.15
C GLY A 329 -17.57 -1.86 -21.22
N SER A 330 -18.37 -0.85 -20.89
CA SER A 330 -19.64 -1.00 -20.19
C SER A 330 -20.71 -0.17 -20.89
N THR A 331 -21.97 -0.61 -20.81
CA THR A 331 -23.12 0.16 -21.31
C THR A 331 -23.92 0.85 -20.21
N SER A 332 -23.62 0.57 -18.93
CA SER A 332 -24.31 1.17 -17.78
C SER A 332 -23.44 2.07 -16.93
N GLU A 333 -22.11 1.92 -17.00
CA GLU A 333 -21.17 2.55 -16.06
C GLU A 333 -20.18 3.52 -16.72
N ASP A 334 -19.57 4.40 -15.92
CA ASP A 334 -18.60 5.40 -16.40
C ASP A 334 -17.24 4.79 -16.75
N VAL A 335 -17.02 4.60 -18.05
CA VAL A 335 -15.77 4.10 -18.61
C VAL A 335 -14.61 5.12 -18.60
N ASN A 336 -14.77 6.30 -18.00
CA ASN A 336 -13.70 7.29 -17.82
C ASN A 336 -13.11 7.29 -16.40
N ALA A 337 -13.43 6.28 -15.59
CA ALA A 337 -12.86 6.09 -14.26
C ALA A 337 -11.33 6.20 -14.25
N LYS A 338 -10.80 6.91 -13.25
CA LYS A 338 -9.37 7.18 -13.03
C LYS A 338 -8.93 6.69 -11.66
N TRP A 339 -7.62 6.51 -11.45
CA TRP A 339 -7.13 6.16 -10.12
C TRP A 339 -7.32 7.34 -9.19
N ASN A 340 -8.12 7.17 -8.13
CA ASN A 340 -8.43 8.26 -7.21
C ASN A 340 -8.44 7.83 -5.74
N LEU A 341 -8.24 6.55 -5.42
CA LEU A 341 -8.08 6.07 -4.06
C LEU A 341 -6.77 5.30 -3.89
N VAL A 342 -6.07 5.60 -2.80
CA VAL A 342 -4.91 4.83 -2.33
C VAL A 342 -5.16 4.46 -0.87
N ALA A 343 -5.02 3.18 -0.52
CA ALA A 343 -5.17 2.71 0.85
C ALA A 343 -3.93 1.96 1.29
N ILE A 344 -3.40 2.32 2.46
CA ILE A 344 -2.44 1.48 3.19
C ILE A 344 -3.18 0.68 4.26
N GLY A 345 -2.65 -0.50 4.54
CA GLY A 345 -3.31 -1.51 5.34
C GLY A 345 -4.51 -2.16 4.65
N GLY A 346 -5.34 -2.85 5.41
CA GLY A 346 -6.36 -3.70 4.83
C GLY A 346 -7.07 -4.56 5.84
N ASN A 347 -7.32 -5.81 5.49
CA ASN A 347 -8.01 -6.74 6.35
C ASN A 347 -7.32 -8.10 6.29
N ASP A 348 -7.49 -8.88 7.34
CA ASP A 348 -6.68 -10.05 7.63
C ASP A 348 -7.51 -11.31 7.64
N PHE A 349 -7.04 -12.29 6.88
CA PHE A 349 -7.42 -13.69 7.04
C PHE A 349 -6.32 -14.37 7.84
N PHE A 350 -6.39 -14.20 9.16
CA PHE A 350 -5.39 -14.70 10.10
C PHE A 350 -6.11 -15.58 11.14
N GLN A 351 -6.00 -16.89 10.95
CA GLN A 351 -6.71 -17.91 11.73
C GLN A 351 -5.74 -19.01 12.18
N THR A 352 -4.52 -18.61 12.49
CA THR A 352 -3.39 -19.53 12.72
C THR A 352 -3.33 -20.04 14.16
N TYR A 353 -3.75 -19.22 15.12
CA TYR A 353 -3.67 -19.47 16.55
C TYR A 353 -5.06 -19.63 17.14
N ASP A 354 -5.16 -20.36 18.26
CA ASP A 354 -6.44 -20.54 18.95
C ASP A 354 -6.97 -19.21 19.51
N ASN A 355 -8.27 -18.99 19.42
CA ASN A 355 -8.90 -17.75 19.88
C ASN A 355 -8.61 -17.45 21.37
N SER A 356 -8.40 -18.48 22.19
CA SER A 356 -8.05 -18.32 23.62
C SER A 356 -6.68 -17.67 23.85
N GLU A 357 -5.77 -17.75 22.87
CA GLU A 357 -4.46 -17.09 22.93
C GLU A 357 -4.58 -15.57 22.75
N ARG A 358 -5.64 -15.10 22.08
CA ARG A 358 -5.84 -13.69 21.70
C ARG A 358 -4.56 -13.10 21.09
N ARG A 359 -4.00 -13.80 20.10
CA ARG A 359 -2.70 -13.53 19.49
C ARG A 359 -2.79 -12.33 18.54
N GLU A 360 -2.10 -11.26 18.91
CA GLU A 360 -1.89 -10.08 18.08
C GLU A 360 -0.51 -10.10 17.41
N GLU A 361 -0.47 -9.67 16.16
CA GLU A 361 0.78 -9.37 15.44
C GLU A 361 0.67 -7.99 14.80
N TRP A 362 1.80 -7.37 14.47
CA TRP A 362 1.79 -6.04 13.88
C TRP A 362 2.74 -5.92 12.70
N TYR A 363 2.42 -4.98 11.83
CA TYR A 363 3.34 -4.38 10.88
C TYR A 363 3.24 -2.86 10.96
N SER A 364 4.27 -2.18 10.48
CA SER A 364 4.33 -0.73 10.46
C SER A 364 4.69 -0.22 9.08
N ILE A 365 4.07 0.88 8.68
CA ILE A 365 4.31 1.61 7.45
C ILE A 365 4.78 3.02 7.77
N ASP A 366 5.78 3.49 7.03
CA ASP A 366 6.39 4.80 7.22
C ASP A 366 6.82 5.43 5.89
N ASP A 367 7.02 6.74 5.88
CA ASP A 367 7.41 7.56 4.73
C ASP A 367 6.56 7.25 3.47
N VAL A 368 5.24 7.42 3.57
CA VAL A 368 4.34 7.24 2.41
C VAL A 368 4.54 8.37 1.43
N VAL A 369 4.70 8.06 0.14
CA VAL A 369 4.78 9.03 -0.95
C VAL A 369 3.91 8.56 -2.11
N ILE A 370 3.03 9.45 -2.60
CA ILE A 370 2.18 9.23 -3.77
C ILE A 370 2.52 10.26 -4.84
N ARG A 371 2.72 9.80 -6.06
CA ARG A 371 3.05 10.61 -7.24
C ARG A 371 2.15 10.27 -8.41
N ASN A 372 2.06 11.17 -9.39
CA ASN A 372 1.35 10.91 -10.64
C ASN A 372 2.18 10.13 -11.70
N ASP A 373 3.48 9.91 -11.47
CA ASP A 373 4.33 9.09 -12.34
C ASP A 373 5.53 8.49 -11.60
N ILE A 374 6.22 7.54 -12.23
CA ILE A 374 7.42 6.89 -11.70
C ILE A 374 8.54 7.94 -11.49
N PRO A 375 9.22 7.94 -10.34
CA PRO A 375 10.42 8.75 -10.12
C PRO A 375 11.51 8.48 -11.17
N SER A 376 12.21 9.52 -11.66
CA SER A 376 13.20 9.37 -12.74
C SER A 376 14.32 8.37 -12.43
N ASP A 377 14.68 8.28 -11.16
CA ASP A 377 15.72 7.42 -10.62
C ASP A 377 15.35 5.93 -10.70
N LEU A 378 14.08 5.59 -10.84
CA LEU A 378 13.60 4.21 -11.08
C LEU A 378 13.35 3.88 -12.55
N MET A 379 13.54 4.84 -13.47
CA MET A 379 13.28 4.63 -14.90
C MET A 379 14.41 3.90 -15.66
N GLY A 380 15.42 3.34 -14.96
CA GLY A 380 16.37 2.41 -15.57
C GLY A 380 17.86 2.69 -15.38
N GLU A 381 18.27 3.42 -14.33
CA GLU A 381 19.66 3.44 -13.90
C GLU A 381 19.73 3.02 -12.42
N PRO A 382 20.60 2.06 -12.03
CA PRO A 382 20.66 1.57 -10.66
C PRO A 382 21.08 2.69 -9.71
N ILE A 383 20.23 3.00 -8.73
CA ILE A 383 20.52 3.99 -7.71
C ILE A 383 21.45 3.36 -6.66
N ALA A 384 22.58 4.03 -6.42
CA ALA A 384 23.49 3.71 -5.33
C ALA A 384 22.87 4.09 -3.97
N SER A 385 22.42 3.08 -3.22
CA SER A 385 22.01 3.11 -1.81
C SER A 385 20.79 3.99 -1.46
N PRO A 386 19.91 3.53 -0.54
CA PRO A 386 18.78 4.35 -0.08
C PRO A 386 19.27 5.67 0.54
N PRO A 387 18.57 6.80 0.32
CA PRO A 387 18.86 8.03 1.04
C PRO A 387 18.69 7.79 2.55
N ALA A 388 19.61 8.34 3.34
CA ALA A 388 19.45 8.40 4.79
C ALA A 388 18.12 9.11 5.12
N PRO A 389 17.41 8.69 6.19
CA PRO A 389 16.21 9.40 6.63
C PRO A 389 16.52 10.90 6.81
N PRO A 390 15.55 11.80 6.56
CA PRO A 390 15.75 13.24 6.73
C PRO A 390 16.29 13.51 8.14
N THR A 391 17.52 14.02 8.20
CA THR A 391 18.08 14.52 9.46
C THR A 391 17.74 16.00 9.49
N SER A 392 16.99 16.42 10.52
CA SER A 392 16.50 17.78 10.79
C SER A 392 15.22 18.21 10.07
N ILE A 393 14.11 18.18 10.81
CA ILE A 393 13.13 19.27 10.77
C ILE A 393 13.63 20.29 11.79
N GLU A 394 14.16 21.42 11.33
CA GLU A 394 14.22 22.61 12.19
C GLU A 394 12.80 23.12 12.35
N ILE A 395 12.25 22.93 13.55
CA ILE A 395 11.03 23.63 13.97
C ILE A 395 11.45 25.08 14.24
N ASN A 396 10.97 26.00 13.41
CA ASN A 396 11.01 27.43 13.73
C ASN A 396 9.93 27.80 14.74
#